data_AF-A0AAV5W2F4-F1
#
_entry.id   AF-A0AAV5W2F4-F1
#
_cell.length_a   1.000
_cell.length_b   1.000
_cell.length_c   1.000
_cell.angle_alpha   90.00
_cell.angle_beta   90.00
_cell.angle_gamma   90.00
#
_symmetry.space_group_name_H-M   'P 1'
#
loop_
_entity.id
_entity.type
_entity.pdbx_description
1 polymer ?
#
loop_
_entity_poly.entity_id
_entity_poly.type
_entity_poly.pdbx_seq_one_letter_code
_entity_poly.pdbx_strand_id
1 'polypeptide(L)'
;SDTTITCPTASKFVANVAQLLLNLFGCCTALLLLRVVQSTQIHPNCKYLLSSWSLGYLSLFIAHARISLMNLEMDDLPVNKMIPHSRSLSIDVSVASQFACALWEISIATERLISAIHPAAYYKSGRKGRVLYPVTALILCLAAVQGYITEVSQHFLAAAVILVIDVCTITINSISVRYCQRRFQSMHGKVSLNARYQVREAHDIASSMQRSYIVCFFFK
;
A
#
# COMPACT_ATOMS: atom_id res chain seq x y z
N SER A 1 -17.50 9.67 49.69
CA SER A 1 -16.31 9.26 48.94
C SER A 1 -16.78 8.46 47.75
N ASP A 2 -17.07 9.13 46.65
CA ASP A 2 -17.72 8.55 45.48
C ASP A 2 -16.77 7.61 44.72
N THR A 3 -17.08 6.31 44.78
CA THR A 3 -16.52 5.28 43.92
C THR A 3 -17.23 5.31 42.57
N THR A 4 -16.84 6.26 41.73
CA THR A 4 -17.12 6.16 40.29
C THR A 4 -16.30 5.01 39.73
N ILE A 5 -16.93 3.83 39.61
CA ILE A 5 -16.49 2.74 38.75
C ILE A 5 -16.59 3.28 37.32
N THR A 6 -15.52 3.90 36.86
CA THR A 6 -15.36 4.10 35.42
C THR A 6 -15.33 2.70 34.82
N CYS A 7 -16.02 2.51 33.70
CA CYS A 7 -16.05 1.26 32.95
C CYS A 7 -15.10 1.39 31.72
N PRO A 8 -13.77 1.57 31.90
CA PRO A 8 -12.84 1.73 30.79
C PRO A 8 -12.65 0.43 29.99
N THR A 9 -13.12 -0.71 30.50
CA THR A 9 -13.01 -2.03 29.86
C THR A 9 -13.99 -2.18 28.68
N ALA A 10 -15.23 -1.73 28.82
CA ALA A 10 -16.23 -1.84 27.76
C ALA A 10 -15.84 -1.04 26.50
N SER A 11 -15.32 0.18 26.67
CA SER A 11 -14.90 1.02 25.53
C SER A 11 -13.70 0.45 24.79
N LYS A 12 -12.71 -0.10 25.50
CA LYS A 12 -11.53 -0.74 24.88
C LYS A 12 -11.91 -2.00 24.10
N PHE A 13 -12.78 -2.82 24.70
CA PHE A 13 -13.29 -4.03 24.07
C PHE A 13 -14.02 -3.71 22.76
N VAL A 14 -14.97 -2.77 22.79
CA VAL A 14 -15.72 -2.35 21.59
C VAL A 14 -14.78 -1.81 20.50
N ALA A 15 -13.77 -1.02 20.87
CA ALA A 15 -12.79 -0.49 19.92
C ALA A 15 -11.96 -1.61 19.25
N ASN A 16 -11.44 -2.57 20.03
CA ASN A 16 -10.66 -3.68 19.50
C ASN A 16 -11.50 -4.62 18.62
N VAL A 17 -12.76 -4.89 18.99
CA VAL A 17 -13.70 -5.67 18.17
C VAL A 17 -13.99 -4.94 16.86
N ALA A 18 -14.29 -3.65 16.91
CA ALA A 18 -14.52 -2.84 15.70
C ALA A 18 -13.29 -2.84 14.78
N GLN A 19 -12.09 -2.68 15.36
CA GLN A 19 -10.84 -2.73 14.60
C GLN A 19 -10.61 -4.11 13.97
N LEU A 20 -10.89 -5.21 14.69
CA LEU A 20 -10.79 -6.56 14.16
C LEU A 20 -11.73 -6.76 12.95
N LEU A 21 -13.00 -6.37 13.09
CA LEU A 21 -13.98 -6.45 12.00
C LEU A 21 -13.56 -5.63 10.78
N LEU A 22 -13.04 -4.42 11.00
CA LEU A 22 -12.53 -3.56 9.93
C LEU A 22 -11.35 -4.21 9.19
N ASN A 23 -10.40 -4.82 9.92
CA ASN A 23 -9.27 -5.51 9.30
C ASN A 23 -9.70 -6.75 8.53
N LEU A 24 -10.67 -7.53 9.02
CA LEU A 24 -11.23 -8.67 8.29
C LEU A 24 -11.90 -8.23 6.99
N PHE A 25 -12.66 -7.13 7.03
CA PHE A 25 -13.22 -6.51 5.83
C PHE A 25 -12.11 -6.04 4.87
N GLY A 26 -11.03 -5.46 5.40
CA GLY A 26 -9.83 -5.10 4.64
C GLY A 26 -9.20 -6.30 3.91
N CYS A 27 -9.05 -7.44 4.60
CA CYS A 27 -8.57 -8.69 4.02
C CYS A 27 -9.46 -9.15 2.86
N CYS A 28 -10.79 -9.18 3.04
CA CYS A 28 -11.72 -9.53 1.97
C CYS A 28 -11.59 -8.59 0.75
N THR A 29 -11.43 -7.30 1.00
CA THR A 29 -11.23 -6.29 -0.05
C THR A 29 -9.92 -6.52 -0.81
N ALA A 30 -8.82 -6.79 -0.11
CA ALA A 30 -7.51 -7.08 -0.72
C ALA A 30 -7.55 -8.36 -1.57
N LEU A 31 -8.24 -9.40 -1.11
CA LEU A 31 -8.44 -10.65 -1.86
C LEU A 31 -9.32 -10.43 -3.10
N LEU A 32 -10.39 -9.66 -2.98
CA LEU A 32 -11.24 -9.30 -4.10
C LEU A 32 -10.45 -8.51 -5.16
N LEU A 33 -9.67 -7.51 -4.73
CA LEU A 33 -8.81 -6.74 -5.61
C LEU A 33 -7.81 -7.65 -6.32
N LEU A 34 -7.13 -8.56 -5.60
CA LEU A 34 -6.21 -9.52 -6.20
C LEU A 34 -6.91 -10.36 -7.25
N ARG A 35 -8.12 -10.87 -6.97
CA ARG A 35 -8.92 -11.64 -7.93
C ARG A 35 -9.27 -10.82 -9.17
N VAL A 36 -9.70 -9.57 -9.01
CA VAL A 36 -10.02 -8.65 -10.11
C VAL A 36 -8.78 -8.37 -10.96
N VAL A 37 -7.65 -8.03 -10.35
CA VAL A 37 -6.37 -7.78 -11.03
C VAL A 37 -5.93 -9.00 -11.85
N GLN A 38 -6.12 -10.22 -11.33
CA GLN A 38 -5.79 -11.43 -12.07
C GLN A 38 -6.73 -11.67 -13.26
N SER A 39 -8.03 -11.40 -13.10
CA SER A 39 -9.03 -11.58 -14.16
C SER A 39 -8.99 -10.53 -15.28
N THR A 40 -8.47 -9.34 -15.01
CA THR A 40 -8.46 -8.23 -15.97
C THR A 40 -7.29 -8.32 -16.96
N GLN A 41 -7.50 -7.79 -18.17
CA GLN A 41 -6.48 -7.75 -19.24
C GLN A 41 -5.57 -6.52 -19.11
N ILE A 42 -5.00 -6.31 -17.94
CA ILE A 42 -4.02 -5.24 -17.66
C ILE A 42 -2.63 -5.70 -18.14
N HIS A 43 -1.79 -4.76 -18.54
CA HIS A 43 -0.40 -5.06 -18.91
C HIS A 43 0.31 -5.89 -17.81
N PRO A 44 1.06 -6.97 -18.14
CA PRO A 44 1.61 -7.90 -17.16
C PRO A 44 2.45 -7.27 -16.04
N ASN A 45 3.21 -6.21 -16.35
CA ASN A 45 4.03 -5.49 -15.37
C ASN A 45 3.17 -4.84 -14.29
N CYS A 46 2.08 -4.18 -14.70
CA CYS A 46 1.16 -3.54 -13.77
C CYS A 46 0.31 -4.57 -13.03
N LYS A 47 -0.08 -5.67 -13.69
CA LYS A 47 -0.71 -6.82 -13.01
C LYS A 47 0.17 -7.37 -11.89
N TYR A 48 1.46 -7.55 -12.15
CA TYR A 48 2.44 -8.00 -11.15
C TYR A 48 2.53 -7.00 -9.99
N LEU A 49 2.77 -5.71 -10.28
CA LEU A 49 2.89 -4.68 -9.24
C LEU A 49 1.63 -4.53 -8.39
N LEU A 50 0.44 -4.47 -9.01
CA LEU A 50 -0.83 -4.40 -8.29
C LEU A 50 -1.10 -5.66 -7.45
N SER A 51 -0.65 -6.83 -7.91
CA SER A 51 -0.76 -8.07 -7.14
C SER A 51 0.16 -8.05 -5.93
N SER A 52 1.43 -7.67 -6.10
CA SER A 52 2.38 -7.51 -4.99
C SER A 52 1.88 -6.49 -3.97
N TRP A 53 1.38 -5.35 -4.44
CA TRP A 53 0.76 -4.32 -3.61
C TRP A 53 -0.46 -4.84 -2.83
N SER A 54 -1.36 -5.59 -3.48
CA SER A 54 -2.52 -6.21 -2.82
C SER A 54 -2.11 -7.23 -1.76
N LEU A 55 -1.06 -8.02 -2.03
CA LEU A 55 -0.50 -8.96 -1.05
C LEU A 55 0.15 -8.23 0.14
N GLY A 56 0.79 -7.08 -0.11
CA GLY A 56 1.29 -6.19 0.93
C GLY A 56 0.19 -5.71 1.89
N TYR A 57 -0.93 -5.22 1.34
CA TYR A 57 -2.07 -4.82 2.15
C TYR A 57 -2.73 -6.00 2.87
N LEU A 58 -2.79 -7.18 2.24
CA LEU A 58 -3.28 -8.38 2.91
C LEU A 58 -2.41 -8.75 4.13
N SER A 59 -1.08 -8.71 3.97
CA SER A 59 -0.13 -8.89 5.09
C SER A 59 -0.35 -7.87 6.20
N LEU A 60 -0.53 -6.60 5.83
CA LEU A 60 -0.83 -5.51 6.77
C LEU A 60 -2.11 -5.76 7.57
N PHE A 61 -3.22 -6.08 6.91
CA PHE A 61 -4.50 -6.33 7.59
C PHE A 61 -4.47 -7.59 8.47
N ILE A 62 -3.77 -8.64 8.06
CA ILE A 62 -3.56 -9.85 8.88
C ILE A 62 -2.76 -9.48 10.15
N ALA A 63 -1.69 -8.70 10.00
CA ALA A 63 -0.88 -8.25 11.13
C ALA A 63 -1.71 -7.42 12.12
N HIS A 64 -2.51 -6.46 11.62
CA HIS A 64 -3.41 -5.67 12.46
C HIS A 64 -4.50 -6.49 13.13
N ALA A 65 -5.14 -7.43 12.40
CA ALA A 65 -6.14 -8.34 12.98
C ALA A 65 -5.53 -9.17 14.12
N ARG A 66 -4.29 -9.66 13.95
CA ARG A 66 -3.56 -10.38 14.98
C ARG A 66 -3.26 -9.51 16.20
N ILE A 67 -2.85 -8.26 15.99
CA ILE A 67 -2.64 -7.29 17.09
C ILE A 67 -3.95 -7.03 17.85
N SER A 68 -5.06 -6.81 17.14
CA SER A 68 -6.37 -6.60 17.76
C SER A 68 -6.84 -7.82 18.55
N LEU A 69 -6.61 -9.04 18.04
CA LEU A 69 -6.93 -10.28 18.75
C LEU A 69 -6.11 -10.41 20.04
N MET A 70 -4.80 -10.16 19.99
CA MET A 70 -3.96 -10.16 21.19
C MET A 70 -4.40 -9.09 22.20
N ASN A 71 -4.79 -7.90 21.74
CA ASN A 71 -5.30 -6.85 22.62
C ASN A 71 -6.66 -7.19 23.26
N LEU A 72 -7.44 -8.13 22.71
CA LEU A 72 -8.68 -8.64 23.32
C LEU A 72 -8.40 -9.69 24.40
N GLU A 73 -7.31 -10.43 24.27
CA GLU A 73 -6.89 -11.49 25.21
C GLU A 73 -6.13 -10.93 26.43
N MET A 74 -5.59 -9.70 26.34
CA MET A 74 -4.82 -9.07 27.41
C MET A 74 -5.71 -8.17 28.28
N ASP A 75 -5.67 -8.38 29.60
CA ASP A 75 -6.39 -7.54 30.57
C ASP A 75 -5.89 -6.09 30.58
N ASP A 76 -4.57 -5.90 30.42
CA ASP A 76 -3.92 -4.60 30.33
C ASP A 76 -3.00 -4.50 29.12
N LEU A 77 -2.98 -3.32 28.48
CA LEU A 77 -2.05 -3.05 27.40
C LEU A 77 -0.63 -2.99 27.96
N PRO A 78 0.33 -3.74 27.37
CA PRO A 78 1.67 -3.79 27.90
C PRO A 78 2.34 -2.42 27.76
N VAL A 79 2.93 -1.92 28.85
CA VAL A 79 3.70 -0.67 28.89
C VAL A 79 4.90 -0.75 27.94
N ASN A 80 5.46 -1.95 27.75
CA ASN A 80 6.57 -2.21 26.85
C ASN A 80 6.09 -2.95 25.59
N LYS A 81 6.37 -2.39 24.40
CA LYS A 81 6.08 -3.00 23.09
C LYS A 81 6.69 -4.41 22.95
N MET A 82 7.81 -4.67 23.61
CA MET A 82 8.56 -5.93 23.48
C MET A 82 7.88 -7.14 24.12
N ILE A 83 6.86 -6.94 24.97
CA ILE A 83 6.17 -8.01 25.69
C ILE A 83 4.68 -7.97 25.33
N PRO A 84 4.09 -9.04 24.78
CA PRO A 84 4.70 -10.29 24.35
C PRO A 84 5.45 -10.17 23.01
N HIS A 85 6.50 -10.97 22.81
CA HIS A 85 7.34 -10.92 21.60
C HIS A 85 6.54 -11.12 20.29
N SER A 86 5.49 -11.93 20.34
CA SER A 86 4.55 -12.16 19.23
C SER A 86 3.81 -10.89 18.79
N ARG A 87 3.52 -9.97 19.72
CA ARG A 87 2.92 -8.66 19.44
C ARG A 87 3.93 -7.73 18.77
N SER A 88 5.17 -7.68 19.27
CA SER A 88 6.23 -6.87 18.62
C SER A 88 6.43 -7.30 17.18
N LEU A 89 6.61 -8.61 16.93
CA LEU A 89 6.76 -9.15 15.58
C LEU A 89 5.60 -8.75 14.66
N SER A 90 4.36 -8.80 15.17
CA SER A 90 3.18 -8.41 14.40
C SER A 90 3.19 -6.91 14.06
N ILE A 91 3.64 -6.06 14.99
CA ILE A 91 3.81 -4.62 14.74
C ILE A 91 4.91 -4.38 13.70
N ASP A 92 6.04 -5.09 13.79
CA ASP A 92 7.17 -4.89 12.88
C ASP A 92 6.82 -5.36 11.46
N VAL A 93 6.10 -6.49 11.32
CA VAL A 93 5.51 -6.94 10.05
C VAL A 93 4.50 -5.91 9.52
N SER A 94 3.67 -5.33 10.38
CA SER A 94 2.71 -4.30 10.01
C SER A 94 3.43 -3.07 9.42
N VAL A 95 4.42 -2.54 10.12
CA VAL A 95 5.19 -1.37 9.66
C VAL A 95 5.96 -1.66 8.38
N ALA A 96 6.62 -2.82 8.29
CA ALA A 96 7.32 -3.25 7.09
C ALA A 96 6.35 -3.40 5.90
N SER A 97 5.18 -4.01 6.11
CA SER A 97 4.15 -4.18 5.07
C SER A 97 3.62 -2.83 4.58
N GLN A 98 3.34 -1.89 5.48
CA GLN A 98 2.90 -0.53 5.13
C GLN A 98 3.96 0.20 4.31
N PHE A 99 5.23 0.11 4.71
CA PHE A 99 6.34 0.72 3.99
C PHE A 99 6.53 0.11 2.60
N ALA A 100 6.47 -1.22 2.49
CA ALA A 100 6.54 -1.92 1.20
C ALA A 100 5.39 -1.49 0.26
N CYS A 101 4.17 -1.35 0.80
CA CYS A 101 3.01 -0.85 0.04
C CYS A 101 3.28 0.53 -0.55
N ALA A 102 3.76 1.48 0.26
CA ALA A 102 4.06 2.83 -0.21
C ALA A 102 5.14 2.86 -1.32
N LEU A 103 6.17 2.01 -1.22
CA LEU A 103 7.17 1.87 -2.29
C LEU A 103 6.61 1.20 -3.56
N TRP A 104 5.71 0.23 -3.43
CA TRP A 104 4.99 -0.32 -4.58
C TRP A 104 4.07 0.71 -5.23
N GLU A 105 3.45 1.61 -4.47
CA GLU A 105 2.64 2.71 -5.00
C GLU A 105 3.46 3.65 -5.88
N ILE A 106 4.66 4.03 -5.43
CA ILE A 106 5.63 4.78 -6.24
C ILE A 106 6.01 4.01 -7.51
N SER A 107 6.25 2.71 -7.37
CA SER A 107 6.64 1.84 -8.49
C SER A 107 5.53 1.72 -9.53
N ILE A 108 4.27 1.59 -9.09
CA ILE A 108 3.10 1.58 -9.96
C ILE A 108 2.98 2.92 -10.68
N ALA A 109 3.01 4.04 -9.97
CA ALA A 109 2.91 5.37 -10.59
C ALA A 109 4.03 5.60 -11.63
N THR A 110 5.25 5.21 -11.31
CA THR A 110 6.40 5.30 -12.22
C THR A 110 6.24 4.40 -13.45
N GLU A 111 5.78 3.16 -13.27
CA GLU A 111 5.54 2.24 -14.39
C GLU A 111 4.43 2.76 -15.31
N ARG A 112 3.37 3.37 -14.75
CA ARG A 112 2.31 4.03 -15.52
C ARG A 112 2.86 5.21 -16.32
N LEU A 113 3.70 6.05 -15.72
CA LEU A 113 4.36 7.15 -16.42
C LEU A 113 5.22 6.64 -17.58
N ILE A 114 6.07 5.63 -17.35
CA ILE A 114 6.92 5.03 -18.40
C ILE A 114 6.06 4.46 -19.54
N SER A 115 4.94 3.80 -19.21
CA SER A 115 4.02 3.26 -20.22
C SER A 115 3.38 4.35 -21.09
N ALA A 116 3.19 5.56 -20.54
CA ALA A 116 2.61 6.69 -21.25
C ALA A 116 3.61 7.48 -22.12
N ILE A 117 4.90 7.53 -21.74
CA ILE A 117 5.93 8.24 -22.51
C ILE A 117 6.11 7.58 -23.89
N HIS A 118 6.34 6.26 -23.91
CA HIS A 118 6.61 5.49 -25.13
C HIS A 118 5.71 4.25 -25.28
N PRO A 119 4.40 4.42 -25.50
CA PRO A 119 3.42 3.31 -25.43
C PRO A 119 3.70 2.19 -26.45
N ALA A 120 4.12 2.53 -27.67
CA ALA A 120 4.41 1.55 -28.72
C ALA A 120 5.65 0.69 -28.42
N ALA A 121 6.72 1.31 -27.91
CA ALA A 121 7.92 0.59 -27.50
C ALA A 121 7.66 -0.22 -26.22
N TYR A 122 6.88 0.34 -25.30
CA TYR A 122 6.50 -0.31 -24.05
C TYR A 122 5.77 -1.63 -24.31
N TYR A 123 4.73 -1.60 -25.16
CA TYR A 123 3.94 -2.77 -25.53
C TYR A 123 4.78 -3.89 -26.16
N LYS A 124 5.75 -3.52 -27.01
CA LYS A 124 6.67 -4.47 -27.64
C LYS A 124 7.77 -4.96 -26.70
N SER A 125 8.07 -4.22 -25.64
CA SER A 125 9.18 -4.55 -24.76
C SER A 125 8.84 -5.77 -23.89
N GLY A 126 9.58 -6.86 -24.09
CA GLY A 126 9.56 -8.02 -23.18
C GLY A 126 10.23 -7.73 -21.83
N ARG A 127 10.27 -6.48 -21.36
CA ARG A 127 11.00 -6.00 -20.15
C ARG A 127 10.48 -6.57 -18.82
N LYS A 128 9.63 -7.59 -18.86
CA LYS A 128 8.69 -7.98 -17.80
C LYS A 128 9.33 -8.49 -16.51
N GLY A 129 10.42 -9.26 -16.57
CA GLY A 129 11.03 -9.83 -15.36
C GLY A 129 12.30 -9.12 -14.88
N ARG A 130 13.13 -8.66 -15.82
CA ARG A 130 14.52 -8.25 -15.52
C ARG A 130 14.63 -7.01 -14.62
N VAL A 131 13.65 -6.11 -14.66
CA VAL A 131 13.65 -4.89 -13.84
C VAL A 131 12.72 -5.03 -12.63
N LEU A 132 11.57 -5.70 -12.80
CA LEU A 132 10.53 -5.77 -11.76
C LEU A 132 10.93 -6.66 -10.58
N TYR A 133 11.57 -7.80 -10.82
CA TYR A 133 12.03 -8.69 -9.75
C TYR A 133 13.12 -8.05 -8.87
N PRO A 134 14.20 -7.44 -9.40
CA PRO A 134 15.18 -6.79 -8.55
C PRO A 134 14.60 -5.58 -7.81
N VAL A 135 13.70 -4.80 -8.43
CA VAL A 135 12.99 -3.71 -7.73
C VAL A 135 12.14 -4.26 -6.59
N THR A 136 11.42 -5.36 -6.79
CA THR A 136 10.63 -5.98 -5.71
C THR A 136 11.51 -6.49 -4.58
N ALA A 137 12.62 -7.16 -4.91
CA ALA A 137 13.57 -7.63 -3.91
C ALA A 137 14.14 -6.45 -3.10
N LEU A 138 14.50 -5.35 -3.78
CA LEU A 138 14.96 -4.13 -3.11
C LEU A 138 13.89 -3.54 -2.18
N ILE A 139 12.63 -3.46 -2.62
CA ILE A 139 11.52 -2.97 -1.80
C ILE A 139 11.36 -3.82 -0.54
N LEU A 140 11.38 -5.15 -0.66
CA LEU A 140 11.26 -6.06 0.48
C LEU A 140 12.45 -5.93 1.43
N CYS A 141 13.68 -5.79 0.92
CA CYS A 141 14.86 -5.54 1.75
C CYS A 141 14.75 -4.21 2.51
N LEU A 142 14.35 -3.13 1.84
CA LEU A 142 14.16 -1.82 2.49
C LEU A 142 13.05 -1.87 3.54
N ALA A 143 11.95 -2.61 3.27
CA ALA A 143 10.88 -2.82 4.23
C ALA A 143 11.32 -3.60 5.47
N ALA A 144 12.16 -4.63 5.29
CA ALA A 144 12.75 -5.35 6.41
C ALA A 144 13.67 -4.45 7.26
N VAL A 145 14.49 -3.61 6.62
CA VAL A 145 15.32 -2.61 7.31
C VAL A 145 14.44 -1.62 8.09
N GLN A 146 13.33 -1.16 7.52
CA GLN A 146 12.39 -0.26 8.20
C GLN A 146 11.74 -0.93 9.42
N GLY A 147 11.38 -2.21 9.32
CA GLY A 147 10.89 -3.01 10.45
C GLY A 147 11.93 -3.05 11.58
N TYR A 148 13.19 -3.32 11.25
CA TYR A 148 14.30 -3.35 12.21
C TYR A 148 14.55 -1.98 12.89
N ILE A 149 14.52 -0.87 12.13
CA ILE A 149 14.66 0.48 12.70
C ILE A 149 13.57 0.75 13.76
N THR A 150 12.37 0.23 13.53
CA THR A 150 11.24 0.35 14.45
C THR A 150 11.41 -0.50 15.72
N GLU A 151 12.13 -1.63 15.61
CA GLU A 151 12.49 -2.49 16.75
C GLU A 151 13.51 -1.80 17.68
N VAL A 152 14.52 -1.12 17.11
CA VAL A 152 15.55 -0.35 17.87
C VAL A 152 15.00 0.97 18.46
N SER A 153 13.67 1.11 18.53
CA SER A 153 12.96 2.23 19.17
C SER A 153 13.20 3.61 18.54
N GLN A 154 13.69 3.67 17.29
CA GLN A 154 13.86 4.92 16.53
C GLN A 154 12.55 5.34 15.83
N HIS A 155 11.46 5.42 16.59
CA HIS A 155 10.10 5.63 16.05
C HIS A 155 9.93 6.95 15.30
N PHE A 156 10.60 8.02 15.76
CA PHE A 156 10.55 9.33 15.08
C PHE A 156 11.18 9.28 13.69
N LEU A 157 12.35 8.65 13.56
CA LEU A 157 13.01 8.47 12.27
C LEU A 157 12.15 7.61 11.34
N ALA A 158 11.61 6.50 11.85
CA ALA A 158 10.74 5.62 11.07
C ALA A 158 9.50 6.37 10.54
N ALA A 159 8.85 7.18 11.38
CA ALA A 159 7.70 7.99 11.00
C ALA A 159 8.07 9.08 9.97
N ALA A 160 9.21 9.76 10.15
CA ALA A 160 9.68 10.78 9.22
C ALA A 160 9.94 10.19 7.82
N VAL A 161 10.56 9.01 7.75
CA VAL A 161 10.80 8.31 6.47
C VAL A 161 9.47 7.93 5.79
N ILE A 162 8.51 7.38 6.55
CA ILE A 162 7.18 7.03 6.00
C ILE A 162 6.48 8.27 5.45
N LEU A 163 6.51 9.39 6.18
CA LEU A 163 5.90 10.65 5.74
C LEU A 163 6.51 11.15 4.43
N VAL A 164 7.84 11.13 4.30
CA VAL A 164 8.53 11.52 3.06
C VAL A 164 8.09 10.64 1.89
N ILE A 165 7.97 9.33 2.10
CA ILE A 165 7.53 8.39 1.06
C ILE A 165 6.05 8.64 0.68
N ASP A 166 5.17 8.88 1.64
CA ASP A 166 3.76 9.18 1.38
C ASP A 166 3.63 10.48 0.55
N VAL A 167 4.38 11.53 0.90
CA VAL A 167 4.42 12.79 0.12
C VAL A 167 4.97 12.56 -1.29
N CYS A 168 6.03 11.78 -1.43
CA CYS A 168 6.58 11.39 -2.74
C CYS A 168 5.56 10.63 -3.58
N THR A 169 4.81 9.71 -2.97
CA THR A 169 3.77 8.90 -3.64
C THR A 169 2.67 9.79 -4.21
N ILE A 170 2.13 10.70 -3.40
CA ILE A 170 1.11 11.67 -3.85
C ILE A 170 1.65 12.54 -4.99
N THR A 171 2.89 13.01 -4.87
CA THR A 171 3.52 13.88 -5.85
C THR A 171 3.71 13.18 -7.19
N ILE A 172 4.35 12.00 -7.20
CA ILE A 172 4.62 11.21 -8.41
C ILE A 172 3.31 10.78 -9.06
N ASN A 173 2.31 10.35 -8.28
CA ASN A 173 1.02 9.96 -8.84
C ASN A 173 0.27 11.16 -9.43
N SER A 174 0.32 12.33 -8.78
CA SER A 174 -0.29 13.56 -9.31
C SER A 174 0.37 14.02 -10.61
N ILE A 175 1.70 13.91 -10.72
CA ILE A 175 2.44 14.16 -11.97
C ILE A 175 2.00 13.15 -13.03
N SER A 176 1.89 11.87 -12.67
CA SER A 176 1.52 10.78 -13.58
C SER A 176 0.12 10.99 -14.17
N VAL A 177 -0.87 11.34 -13.35
CA VAL A 177 -2.24 11.65 -13.81
C VAL A 177 -2.24 12.79 -14.82
N ARG A 178 -1.63 13.95 -14.46
CA ARG A 178 -1.57 15.12 -15.33
C ARG A 178 -0.85 14.83 -16.64
N TYR A 179 0.27 14.10 -16.57
CA TYR A 179 1.03 13.72 -17.74
C TYR A 179 0.23 12.80 -18.67
N CYS A 180 -0.36 11.72 -18.12
CA CYS A 180 -1.13 10.77 -18.91
C CYS A 180 -2.35 11.43 -19.57
N GLN A 181 -3.02 12.36 -18.87
CA GLN A 181 -4.14 13.12 -19.43
C GLN A 181 -3.72 13.98 -20.62
N ARG A 182 -2.66 14.80 -20.46
CA ARG A 182 -2.12 15.65 -21.54
C ARG A 182 -1.65 14.81 -22.72
N ARG A 183 -0.99 13.69 -22.43
CA ARG A 183 -0.49 12.77 -23.44
C ARG A 183 -1.63 12.13 -24.22
N PHE A 184 -2.69 11.68 -23.54
CA PHE A 184 -3.89 11.12 -24.17
C PHE A 184 -4.55 12.11 -25.15
N GLN A 185 -4.72 13.37 -24.72
CA GLN A 185 -5.28 14.44 -25.56
C GLN A 185 -4.40 14.72 -26.79
N SER A 186 -3.08 14.79 -26.61
CA SER A 186 -2.12 15.06 -27.70
C SER A 186 -2.10 13.99 -28.80
N MET A 187 -2.54 12.77 -28.47
CA MET A 187 -2.53 11.61 -29.36
C MET A 187 -3.83 11.47 -30.18
N HIS A 188 -4.81 12.34 -29.97
CA HIS A 188 -6.07 12.28 -30.70
C HIS A 188 -5.82 12.46 -32.21
N GLY A 189 -6.25 11.48 -33.01
CA GLY A 189 -6.14 11.50 -34.48
C GLY A 189 -4.75 11.28 -35.09
N LYS A 190 -3.70 11.01 -34.28
CA LYS A 190 -2.29 10.97 -34.79
C LYS A 190 -1.57 9.63 -34.62
N VAL A 191 -2.06 8.73 -33.78
CA VAL A 191 -1.36 7.49 -33.41
C VAL A 191 -2.28 6.27 -33.44
N SER A 192 -1.69 5.08 -33.38
CA SER A 192 -2.43 3.81 -33.35
C SER A 192 -3.38 3.71 -32.17
N LEU A 193 -4.49 2.97 -32.38
CA LEU A 193 -5.52 2.75 -31.37
C LEU A 193 -4.96 2.11 -30.09
N ASN A 194 -4.04 1.16 -30.24
CA ASN A 194 -3.41 0.44 -29.12
C ASN A 194 -2.57 1.39 -28.24
N ALA A 195 -1.83 2.32 -28.85
CA ALA A 195 -1.05 3.30 -28.10
C ALA A 195 -1.95 4.23 -27.28
N ARG A 196 -3.11 4.62 -27.83
CA ARG A 196 -4.11 5.42 -27.10
C ARG A 196 -4.73 4.63 -25.96
N TYR A 197 -5.04 3.36 -26.17
CA TYR A 197 -5.59 2.49 -25.13
C TYR A 197 -4.61 2.37 -23.95
N GLN A 198 -3.32 2.12 -24.22
CA GLN A 198 -2.30 2.02 -23.17
C GLN A 198 -2.22 3.27 -22.28
N VAL A 199 -2.25 4.46 -22.89
CA VAL A 199 -2.17 5.72 -22.12
C VAL A 199 -3.48 6.01 -21.39
N ARG A 200 -4.62 5.63 -21.95
CA ARG A 200 -5.91 5.74 -21.26
C ARG A 200 -5.96 4.82 -20.05
N GLU A 201 -5.57 3.56 -20.20
CA GLU A 201 -5.46 2.60 -19.10
C GLU A 201 -4.54 3.15 -18.00
N ALA A 202 -3.38 3.71 -18.38
CA ALA A 202 -2.45 4.28 -17.41
C ALA A 202 -3.02 5.49 -16.65
N HIS A 203 -3.74 6.37 -17.36
CA HIS A 203 -4.45 7.49 -16.76
C HIS A 203 -5.53 7.03 -15.79
N ASP A 204 -6.39 6.09 -16.22
CA ASP A 204 -7.55 5.67 -15.44
C ASP A 204 -7.11 5.00 -14.13
N ILE A 205 -6.07 4.16 -14.16
CA ILE A 205 -5.45 3.58 -12.96
C ILE A 205 -4.85 4.67 -12.06
N ALA A 206 -4.00 5.56 -12.59
CA ALA A 206 -3.36 6.61 -11.79
C ALA A 206 -4.39 7.54 -11.13
N SER A 207 -5.46 7.88 -11.85
CA SER A 207 -6.53 8.75 -11.34
C SER A 207 -7.36 8.08 -10.25
N SER A 208 -7.61 6.77 -10.36
CA SER A 208 -8.29 5.99 -9.33
C SER A 208 -7.44 5.93 -8.06
N MET A 209 -6.14 5.62 -8.19
CA MET A 209 -5.24 5.53 -7.04
C MET A 209 -5.04 6.89 -6.34
N GLN A 210 -5.05 8.00 -7.09
CA GLN A 210 -4.85 9.34 -6.52
C GLN A 210 -5.90 9.68 -5.44
N ARG A 211 -7.16 9.31 -5.70
CA ARG A 211 -8.27 9.58 -4.76
C ARG A 211 -8.05 8.82 -3.46
N SER A 212 -7.69 7.54 -3.57
CA SER A 212 -7.38 6.71 -2.41
C SER A 212 -6.19 7.27 -1.62
N TYR A 213 -5.10 7.70 -2.28
CA TYR A 213 -3.94 8.25 -1.58
C TYR A 213 -4.25 9.53 -0.80
N ILE A 214 -5.02 10.45 -1.39
CA ILE A 214 -5.40 11.70 -0.71
C ILE A 214 -6.21 11.37 0.54
N VAL A 215 -7.20 10.47 0.44
CA VAL A 215 -7.98 10.03 1.59
C VAL A 215 -7.07 9.37 2.63
N CYS A 216 -6.27 8.38 2.24
CA CYS A 216 -5.37 7.69 3.17
C CYS A 216 -4.36 8.63 3.85
N PHE A 217 -3.88 9.68 3.18
CA PHE A 217 -2.93 10.63 3.76
C PHE A 217 -3.56 11.50 4.86
N PHE A 218 -4.84 11.88 4.71
CA PHE A 218 -5.54 12.68 5.72
C PHE A 218 -6.13 11.86 6.87
N PHE A 219 -6.38 10.56 6.66
CA PHE A 219 -6.98 9.67 7.65
C PHE A 219 -5.98 8.71 8.33
N LYS A 220 -4.71 8.70 7.92
CA LYS A 220 -3.59 8.05 8.64
C LYS A 220 -3.20 8.88 9.86
#